data_AF-A0A2G9YXY9-F1
#
_entry.id   AF-A0A2G9YXY9-F1
#
_cell.length_a   1.000
_cell.length_b   1.000
_cell.length_c   1.000
_cell.angle_alpha   90.00
_cell.angle_beta   90.00
_cell.angle_gamma   90.00
#
_symmetry.space_group_name_H-M   'P 1'
#
loop_
_entity.id
_entity.type
_entity.pdbx_description
1 polymer ?
#
loop_
_entity_poly.entity_id
_entity_poly.type
_entity_poly.pdbx_seq_one_letter_code
_entity_poly.pdbx_strand_id
1 'polypeptide(L)'
;MAIKEIPIPKPSRLIKQQAEATIQSLIDAVVELVTNSDDSYIRLESEEKKHTGQIEIYVSREKGGRVKEFYIKDFAEGMSKEDLEKAIAYGEEISGFIEGKSVRGLLGRGLKEAILGLGGEGEIFTRKNGILNIAKIWWDDKQRKALYEIFENSSYNFRLPEIEKFIRQKENGTFIRIIKVKNEKIRIPEYEGLKTQISNHYALRDINSSPKRDIRLIFVDLKKKGSRVESKIEFQEPKGELIFNELVRVPRYGDKIQVKIKEVLLSFTAKSLRLEPWNNAGILIKTKGAILDNQLFRYDNDPAAYYFFG
;
A
#
# COMPACT_ATOMS: atom_id res chain seq x y z
N MET A 1 6.62 7.62 29.53
CA MET A 1 6.90 7.45 28.09
C MET A 1 7.29 8.80 27.52
N ALA A 2 8.13 8.83 26.48
CA ALA A 2 8.65 10.06 25.90
C ALA A 2 8.16 10.18 24.46
N ILE A 3 7.44 11.27 24.18
CA ILE A 3 7.13 11.69 22.81
C ILE A 3 8.46 12.04 22.14
N LYS A 4 8.72 11.43 20.99
CA LYS A 4 9.94 11.65 20.21
C LYS A 4 9.58 12.30 18.89
N GLU A 5 10.45 13.19 18.41
CA GLU A 5 10.40 13.61 17.00
C GLU A 5 10.89 12.46 16.14
N ILE A 6 10.26 12.22 14.99
CA ILE A 6 10.74 11.19 14.05
C ILE A 6 12.23 11.48 13.74
N PRO A 7 13.15 10.52 13.91
CA PRO A 7 14.58 10.74 13.65
C PRO A 7 14.79 11.13 12.20
N ILE A 8 15.33 12.33 11.93
CA ILE A 8 15.35 12.93 10.59
C ILE A 8 16.70 13.58 10.25
N PRO A 9 17.24 13.34 9.03
CA PRO A 9 18.34 14.13 8.46
C PRO A 9 17.86 15.44 7.80
N LYS A 10 16.54 15.66 7.66
CA LYS A 10 15.93 16.82 6.97
C LYS A 10 14.90 17.55 7.85
N PRO A 11 14.60 18.83 7.62
CA PRO A 11 13.56 19.56 8.36
C PRO A 11 12.17 18.88 8.31
N SER A 12 11.51 18.75 9.47
CA SER A 12 10.18 18.14 9.63
C SER A 12 9.10 18.62 8.63
N ARG A 13 9.15 19.88 8.21
CA ARG A 13 8.21 20.44 7.20
C ARG A 13 8.34 19.75 5.83
N LEU A 14 9.54 19.33 5.44
CA LEU A 14 9.75 18.64 4.16
C LEU A 14 9.08 17.27 4.17
N ILE A 15 9.05 16.58 5.32
CA ILE A 15 8.41 15.27 5.46
C ILE A 15 6.92 15.36 5.18
N LYS A 16 6.23 16.36 5.76
CA LYS A 16 4.81 16.57 5.49
C LYS A 16 4.57 16.84 4.01
N GLN A 17 5.36 17.72 3.40
CA GLN A 17 5.23 18.04 1.98
C GLN A 17 5.51 16.82 1.09
N GLN A 18 6.51 16.02 1.43
CA GLN A 18 6.83 14.79 0.71
C GLN A 18 5.74 13.75 0.88
N ALA A 19 5.22 13.54 2.10
CA ALA A 19 4.13 12.61 2.36
C ALA A 19 2.84 13.00 1.61
N GLU A 20 2.46 14.29 1.64
CA GLU A 20 1.30 14.81 0.90
C GLU A 20 1.48 14.76 -0.63
N ALA A 21 2.71 14.94 -1.12
CA ALA A 21 3.01 14.80 -2.54
C ALA A 21 2.98 13.34 -3.01
N THR A 22 3.34 12.42 -2.11
CA THR A 22 3.46 10.98 -2.35
C THR A 22 2.12 10.27 -2.25
N ILE A 23 1.32 10.63 -1.24
CA ILE A 23 0.01 10.03 -0.96
C ILE A 23 -1.05 11.05 -1.33
N GLN A 24 -1.53 10.97 -2.57
CA GLN A 24 -2.53 11.88 -3.11
C GLN A 24 -3.95 11.32 -2.99
N SER A 25 -4.06 10.01 -2.76
CA SER A 25 -5.31 9.26 -2.64
C SER A 25 -5.23 8.20 -1.53
N LEU A 26 -6.39 7.67 -1.15
CA LEU A 26 -6.42 6.48 -0.27
C LEU A 26 -5.77 5.27 -0.95
N ILE A 27 -5.88 5.17 -2.28
CA ILE A 27 -5.33 4.05 -3.05
C ILE A 27 -3.80 4.02 -2.94
N ASP A 28 -3.13 5.17 -2.96
CA ASP A 28 -1.67 5.23 -2.75
C ASP A 28 -1.28 4.64 -1.38
N ALA A 29 -2.03 4.98 -0.32
CA ALA A 29 -1.81 4.40 0.99
C ALA A 29 -2.11 2.89 1.02
N VAL A 30 -3.14 2.42 0.32
CA VAL A 30 -3.44 0.99 0.19
C VAL A 30 -2.29 0.26 -0.52
N VAL A 31 -1.78 0.81 -1.63
CA VAL A 31 -0.65 0.24 -2.38
C VAL A 31 0.55 0.04 -1.46
N GLU A 32 0.95 1.08 -0.74
CA GLU A 32 2.11 1.01 0.15
C GLU A 32 1.92 0.00 1.29
N LEU A 33 0.78 0.04 1.96
CA LEU A 33 0.54 -0.80 3.13
C LEU A 33 0.30 -2.28 2.75
N VAL A 34 -0.42 -2.56 1.67
CA VAL A 34 -0.60 -3.93 1.16
C VAL A 34 0.72 -4.50 0.66
N THR A 35 1.56 -3.70 0.00
CA THR A 35 2.91 -4.13 -0.42
C THR A 35 3.78 -4.48 0.79
N ASN A 36 3.73 -3.70 1.87
CA ASN A 36 4.46 -4.02 3.11
C ASN A 36 3.98 -5.34 3.75
N SER A 37 2.68 -5.60 3.71
CA SER A 37 2.12 -6.88 4.17
C SER A 37 2.56 -8.04 3.26
N ASP A 38 2.52 -7.87 1.93
CA ASP A 38 2.99 -8.88 0.97
C ASP A 38 4.48 -9.19 1.18
N ASP A 39 5.31 -8.18 1.36
CA ASP A 39 6.74 -8.31 1.63
C ASP A 39 7.02 -9.12 2.89
N SER A 40 6.19 -8.93 3.92
CA SER A 40 6.26 -9.69 5.17
C SER A 40 5.89 -11.16 4.97
N TYR A 41 4.90 -11.45 4.13
CA TYR A 41 4.58 -12.83 3.76
C TYR A 41 5.65 -13.46 2.86
N ILE A 42 6.24 -12.73 1.92
CA ILE A 42 7.35 -13.23 1.09
C ILE A 42 8.54 -13.65 1.96
N ARG A 43 8.84 -12.92 3.04
CA ARG A 43 9.89 -13.32 3.99
C ARG A 43 9.54 -14.62 4.70
N LEU A 44 8.30 -14.78 5.17
CA LEU A 44 7.83 -16.06 5.73
C LEU A 44 7.93 -17.21 4.71
N GLU A 45 7.59 -16.97 3.45
CA GLU A 45 7.70 -17.95 2.37
C GLU A 45 9.16 -18.35 2.12
N SER A 46 10.09 -17.39 2.16
CA SER A 46 11.52 -17.66 1.99
C SER A 46 12.12 -18.49 3.14
N GLU A 47 11.48 -18.45 4.30
CA GLU A 47 11.80 -19.28 5.46
C GLU A 47 10.95 -20.57 5.54
N GLU A 48 10.17 -20.86 4.48
CA GLU A 48 9.26 -22.02 4.38
C GLU A 48 8.24 -22.12 5.53
N LYS A 49 7.92 -20.98 6.17
CA LYS A 49 6.95 -20.92 7.25
C LYS A 49 5.54 -20.96 6.70
N LYS A 50 4.66 -21.74 7.35
CA LYS A 50 3.22 -21.73 7.05
C LYS A 50 2.64 -20.34 7.33
N HIS A 51 1.79 -19.87 6.43
CA HIS A 51 1.13 -18.58 6.54
C HIS A 51 -0.27 -18.64 5.91
N THR A 52 -1.14 -17.71 6.27
CA THR A 52 -2.48 -17.58 5.68
C THR A 52 -2.49 -16.71 4.42
N GLY A 53 -1.52 -15.79 4.30
CA GLY A 53 -1.52 -14.78 3.23
C GLY A 53 -2.64 -13.75 3.37
N GLN A 54 -3.32 -13.71 4.52
CA GLN A 54 -4.50 -12.88 4.74
C GLN A 54 -4.11 -11.41 4.94
N ILE A 55 -4.76 -10.51 4.19
CA ILE A 55 -4.63 -9.06 4.33
C ILE A 55 -6.04 -8.47 4.33
N GLU A 56 -6.40 -7.77 5.40
CA GLU A 56 -7.70 -7.12 5.54
C GLU A 56 -7.54 -5.61 5.37
N ILE A 57 -8.29 -5.04 4.43
CA ILE A 57 -8.40 -3.61 4.18
C ILE A 57 -9.77 -3.18 4.65
N TYR A 58 -9.83 -2.29 5.64
CA TYR A 58 -11.07 -1.70 6.10
C TYR A 58 -11.15 -0.23 5.76
N VAL A 59 -12.33 0.20 5.34
CA VAL A 59 -12.62 1.62 5.18
C VAL A 59 -14.07 1.93 5.55
N SER A 60 -14.26 3.03 6.27
CA SER A 60 -15.58 3.62 6.48
C SER A 60 -15.70 4.97 5.77
N ARG A 61 -16.78 5.11 5.00
CA ARG A 61 -17.04 6.24 4.12
C ARG A 61 -18.23 7.06 4.64
N GLU A 62 -18.04 8.37 4.70
CA GLU A 62 -19.11 9.35 4.97
C GLU A 62 -19.68 9.96 3.68
N LYS A 63 -20.73 10.77 3.84
CA LYS A 63 -21.30 11.61 2.78
C LYS A 63 -20.19 12.43 2.11
N GLY A 64 -20.25 12.52 0.78
CA GLY A 64 -19.28 13.25 -0.03
C GLY A 64 -17.98 12.50 -0.29
N GLY A 65 -17.88 11.21 0.09
CA GLY A 65 -16.70 10.38 -0.18
C GLY A 65 -15.58 10.52 0.84
N ARG A 66 -15.85 11.13 2.00
CA ARG A 66 -14.83 11.34 3.03
C ARG A 66 -14.55 10.03 3.76
N VAL A 67 -13.28 9.79 4.09
CA VAL A 67 -12.87 8.61 4.84
C VAL A 67 -12.89 8.94 6.32
N LYS A 68 -13.74 8.26 7.10
CA LYS A 68 -13.79 8.46 8.56
C LYS A 68 -12.74 7.62 9.27
N GLU A 69 -12.60 6.37 8.83
CA GLU A 69 -11.67 5.41 9.39
C GLU A 69 -11.14 4.50 8.30
N PHE A 70 -9.85 4.20 8.40
CA PHE A 70 -9.15 3.28 7.51
C PHE A 70 -8.16 2.48 8.33
N TYR A 71 -8.13 1.17 8.13
CA TYR A 71 -7.07 0.33 8.69
C TYR A 71 -6.71 -0.80 7.73
N ILE A 72 -5.48 -1.26 7.83
CA ILE A 72 -4.99 -2.48 7.19
C ILE A 72 -4.46 -3.40 8.27
N LYS A 73 -4.74 -4.69 8.11
CA LYS A 73 -4.30 -5.74 9.02
C LYS A 73 -3.77 -6.93 8.23
N ASP A 74 -2.64 -7.47 8.67
CA ASP A 74 -2.12 -8.76 8.22
C ASP A 74 -1.83 -9.69 9.40
N PHE A 75 -1.52 -10.95 9.05
CA PHE A 75 -1.14 -12.02 9.95
C PHE A 75 0.22 -12.60 9.54
N ALA A 76 1.13 -11.71 9.07
CA ALA A 76 2.47 -12.08 8.66
C ALA A 76 3.41 -12.17 9.88
N GLU A 77 4.70 -11.86 9.71
CA GLU A 77 5.70 -12.01 10.77
C GLU A 77 5.62 -10.98 11.92
N GLY A 78 5.01 -9.81 11.67
CA GLY A 78 5.09 -8.64 12.55
C GLY A 78 6.51 -8.07 12.71
N MET A 79 6.67 -7.12 13.64
CA MET A 79 7.93 -6.40 13.89
C MET A 79 8.36 -6.50 15.36
N SER A 80 9.67 -6.60 15.57
CA SER A 80 10.29 -6.32 16.88
C SER A 80 10.19 -4.83 17.21
N LYS A 81 10.57 -4.44 18.44
CA LYS A 81 10.59 -3.03 18.83
C LYS A 81 11.59 -2.25 17.98
N GLU A 82 12.75 -2.83 17.74
CA GLU A 82 13.84 -2.27 16.96
C GLU A 82 13.45 -2.13 15.48
N ASP A 83 12.79 -3.14 14.92
CA ASP A 83 12.27 -3.09 13.54
C ASP A 83 11.20 -2.00 13.39
N LEU A 84 10.31 -1.87 14.39
CA LEU A 84 9.28 -0.83 14.41
C LEU A 84 9.91 0.58 14.52
N GLU A 85 10.92 0.76 15.38
CA GLU A 85 11.66 2.02 15.49
C GLU A 85 12.33 2.40 14.17
N LYS A 86 12.97 1.44 13.49
CA LYS A 86 13.57 1.64 12.16
C LYS A 86 12.53 1.97 11.09
N ALA A 87 11.39 1.29 11.08
CA ALA A 87 10.30 1.55 10.14
C ALA A 87 9.70 2.96 10.31
N ILE A 88 9.78 3.52 11.52
CA ILE A 88 9.34 4.89 11.82
C ILE A 88 10.41 5.93 11.46
N ALA A 89 11.70 5.62 11.65
CA ALA A 89 12.81 6.53 11.38
C ALA A 89 12.86 7.01 9.90
N TYR A 90 13.30 8.26 9.69
CA TYR A 90 13.36 8.88 8.37
C TYR A 90 14.80 8.88 7.84
N GLY A 91 15.00 8.44 6.60
CA GLY A 91 16.28 8.59 5.90
C GLY A 91 17.32 7.50 6.12
N GLU A 92 16.98 6.39 6.78
CA GLU A 92 17.65 5.14 6.43
C GLU A 92 17.09 4.72 5.08
N GLU A 93 17.75 5.15 4.00
CA GLU A 93 17.76 4.33 2.79
C GLU A 93 18.08 2.93 3.27
N ILE A 94 17.10 2.02 3.19
CA ILE A 94 17.40 0.60 3.39
C ILE A 94 18.49 0.32 2.34
N SER A 95 19.70 0.12 2.81
CA SER A 95 20.97 0.01 2.11
C SER A 95 21.03 -1.11 1.05
N GLY A 96 19.89 -1.70 0.69
CA GLY A 96 19.73 -2.74 -0.31
C GLY A 96 19.92 -2.28 -1.75
N PHE A 97 19.95 -0.96 -2.03
CA PHE A 97 20.23 -0.45 -3.37
C PHE A 97 21.62 -0.87 -3.89
N ILE A 98 22.62 -0.93 -2.98
CA ILE A 98 24.01 -1.30 -3.32
C ILE A 98 24.20 -2.84 -3.34
N GLU A 99 23.31 -3.61 -2.70
CA GLU A 99 23.42 -5.08 -2.62
C GLU A 99 22.57 -5.85 -3.67
N GLY A 100 21.99 -5.17 -4.67
CA GLY A 100 21.19 -5.85 -5.70
C GLY A 100 19.89 -6.50 -5.19
N LYS A 101 19.44 -6.15 -3.98
CA LYS A 101 18.17 -6.61 -3.41
C LYS A 101 17.04 -5.68 -3.87
N SER A 102 16.15 -6.22 -4.70
CA SER A 102 14.82 -5.73 -5.10
C SER A 102 14.62 -4.20 -5.09
N VAL A 103 14.47 -3.64 -6.29
CA VAL A 103 14.28 -2.21 -6.64
C VAL A 103 13.07 -1.52 -5.96
N ARG A 104 12.36 -2.16 -5.03
CA ARG A 104 11.26 -1.57 -4.22
C ARG A 104 11.67 -0.30 -3.48
N GLY A 105 12.95 -0.19 -3.08
CA GLY A 105 13.50 0.96 -2.37
C GLY A 105 13.57 2.26 -3.17
N LEU A 106 13.36 2.23 -4.50
CA LEU A 106 13.51 3.41 -5.36
C LEU A 106 12.41 4.47 -5.14
N LEU A 107 11.33 4.11 -4.44
CA LEU A 107 10.26 5.02 -4.08
C LEU A 107 10.16 5.32 -2.57
N GLY A 108 10.64 4.45 -1.66
CA GLY A 108 10.85 4.80 -0.24
C GLY A 108 9.64 5.41 0.50
N ARG A 109 8.41 5.13 0.07
CA ARG A 109 7.16 5.83 0.43
C ARG A 109 6.44 5.24 1.65
N GLY A 110 7.21 4.68 2.57
CA GLY A 110 6.76 3.68 3.55
C GLY A 110 5.61 4.06 4.51
N LEU A 111 5.46 3.21 5.53
CA LEU A 111 4.42 3.26 6.57
C LEU A 111 4.07 4.67 7.07
N LYS A 112 5.08 5.49 7.34
CA LYS A 112 4.94 6.86 7.87
C LYS A 112 4.40 7.84 6.82
N GLU A 113 4.82 7.77 5.56
CA GLU A 113 4.29 8.63 4.50
C GLU A 113 2.81 8.31 4.26
N ALA A 114 2.42 7.04 4.26
CA ALA A 114 1.01 6.62 4.19
C ALA A 114 0.17 7.26 5.32
N ILE A 115 0.67 7.21 6.57
CA ILE A 115 -0.02 7.80 7.72
C ILE A 115 -0.11 9.33 7.62
N LEU A 116 1.03 9.99 7.39
CA LEU A 116 1.13 11.45 7.41
C LEU A 116 0.46 12.10 6.18
N GLY A 117 0.53 11.46 5.01
CA GLY A 117 -0.04 11.97 3.76
C GLY A 117 -1.58 11.93 3.74
N LEU A 118 -2.18 10.95 4.44
CA LEU A 118 -3.63 10.97 4.71
C LEU A 118 -4.03 12.08 5.71
N GLY A 119 -3.06 12.79 6.31
CA GLY A 119 -3.28 13.85 7.29
C GLY A 119 -3.82 13.35 8.63
N GLY A 120 -3.79 12.04 8.86
CA GLY A 120 -4.36 11.40 10.04
C GLY A 120 -3.37 11.25 11.19
N GLU A 121 -3.87 10.65 12.28
CA GLU A 121 -3.04 10.08 13.34
C GLU A 121 -3.00 8.56 13.12
N GLY A 122 -1.81 8.00 12.97
CA GLY A 122 -1.63 6.56 12.75
C GLY A 122 -1.37 5.84 14.05
N GLU A 123 -2.04 4.73 14.28
CA GLU A 123 -1.75 3.76 15.34
C GLU A 123 -1.24 2.48 14.68
N ILE A 124 -0.13 1.93 15.17
CA ILE A 124 0.48 0.71 14.67
C ILE A 124 0.53 -0.27 15.84
N PHE A 125 -0.05 -1.45 15.66
CA PHE A 125 0.05 -2.57 16.58
C PHE A 125 0.72 -3.71 15.83
N THR A 126 1.83 -4.22 16.32
CA THR A 126 2.57 -5.27 15.63
C THR A 126 3.05 -6.30 16.63
N ARG A 127 2.86 -7.59 16.31
CA ARG A 127 3.25 -8.70 17.18
C ARG A 127 4.25 -9.58 16.46
N LYS A 128 5.41 -9.79 17.08
CA LYS A 128 6.42 -10.76 16.63
C LYS A 128 6.82 -11.65 17.79
N ASN A 129 6.70 -12.97 17.60
CA ASN A 129 7.08 -14.00 18.57
C ASN A 129 6.43 -13.76 19.95
N GLY A 130 5.14 -13.45 19.97
CA GLY A 130 4.36 -13.22 21.18
C GLY A 130 4.48 -11.81 21.79
N ILE A 131 5.48 -11.02 21.39
CA ILE A 131 5.72 -9.66 21.92
C ILE A 131 4.94 -8.65 21.07
N LEU A 132 4.05 -7.89 21.72
CA LEU A 132 3.27 -6.82 21.09
C LEU A 132 3.98 -5.48 21.29
N ASN A 133 4.26 -4.80 20.17
CA ASN A 133 4.79 -3.46 20.11
C ASN A 133 3.73 -2.52 19.55
N ILE A 134 3.64 -1.32 20.12
CA ILE A 134 2.61 -0.34 19.75
C ILE A 134 3.30 1.00 19.49
N ALA A 135 2.94 1.65 18.39
CA ALA A 135 3.39 3.00 18.09
C ALA A 135 2.23 3.90 17.64
N LYS A 136 2.35 5.19 17.92
CA LYS A 136 1.50 6.23 17.35
C LYS A 136 2.35 7.21 16.58
N ILE A 137 1.89 7.64 15.40
CA ILE A 137 2.54 8.63 14.54
C ILE A 137 1.55 9.74 14.24
N TRP A 138 1.97 11.00 14.34
CA TRP A 138 1.12 12.13 13.98
C TRP A 138 1.92 13.36 13.55
N TRP A 139 1.24 14.26 12.85
CA TRP A 139 1.72 15.62 12.64
C TRP A 139 1.25 16.53 13.78
N ASP A 140 2.17 17.18 14.48
CA ASP A 140 1.87 18.20 15.48
C ASP A 140 1.88 19.59 14.81
N ASP A 141 0.69 20.20 14.69
CA ASP A 141 0.55 21.51 14.05
C ASP A 141 1.18 22.66 14.85
N LYS A 142 1.27 22.55 16.17
CA LYS A 142 1.85 23.59 17.03
C LYS A 142 3.37 23.61 16.88
N GLN A 143 3.99 22.44 16.94
CA GLN A 143 5.43 22.28 16.82
C GLN A 143 5.90 22.25 15.35
N ARG A 144 4.97 22.03 14.41
CA ARG A 144 5.22 21.82 12.98
C ARG A 144 6.19 20.66 12.74
N LYS A 145 5.97 19.57 13.47
CA LYS A 145 6.84 18.39 13.51
C LYS A 145 6.05 17.10 13.32
N ALA A 146 6.68 16.12 12.66
CA ALA A 146 6.18 14.76 12.68
C ALA A 146 6.70 14.09 13.97
N LEU A 147 5.77 13.63 14.81
CA LEU A 147 6.06 13.05 16.11
C LEU A 147 5.63 11.58 16.13
N TYR A 148 6.28 10.82 17.00
CA TYR A 148 5.86 9.47 17.30
C TYR A 148 6.02 9.16 18.80
N GLU A 149 5.27 8.16 19.25
CA GLU A 149 5.37 7.60 20.59
C GLU A 149 5.28 6.08 20.49
N ILE A 150 6.13 5.37 21.23
CA ILE A 150 6.07 3.92 21.38
C ILE A 150 5.54 3.61 22.76
N PHE A 151 4.54 2.74 22.82
CA PHE A 151 3.85 2.38 24.04
C PHE A 151 4.28 1.00 24.50
N GLU A 152 4.40 0.87 25.81
CA GLU A 152 4.43 -0.44 26.45
C GLU A 152 2.99 -0.96 26.58
N ASN A 153 2.81 -2.27 26.40
CA ASN A 153 1.53 -2.93 26.22
C ASN A 153 0.47 -2.61 27.31
N SER A 154 0.91 -2.31 28.54
CA SER A 154 0.04 -1.99 29.70
C SER A 154 -0.55 -0.57 29.69
N SER A 155 -0.08 0.31 28.80
CA SER A 155 -0.36 1.75 28.87
C SER A 155 -1.32 2.27 27.79
N TYR A 156 -1.66 1.45 26.79
CA TYR A 156 -2.50 1.86 25.68
C TYR A 156 -3.99 1.60 25.95
N ASN A 157 -4.83 2.63 25.81
CA ASN A 157 -6.28 2.49 25.94
C ASN A 157 -6.88 2.01 24.61
N PHE A 158 -7.23 0.73 24.53
CA PHE A 158 -7.86 0.13 23.36
C PHE A 158 -9.33 0.55 23.27
N ARG A 159 -9.68 1.35 22.25
CA ARG A 159 -11.04 1.87 22.07
C ARG A 159 -11.81 1.25 20.90
N LEU A 160 -11.21 0.31 20.17
CA LEU A 160 -11.86 -0.39 19.06
C LEU A 160 -11.91 -1.91 19.27
N PRO A 161 -13.08 -2.55 19.03
CA PRO A 161 -13.22 -4.00 19.08
C PRO A 161 -12.24 -4.75 18.17
N GLU A 162 -11.90 -4.20 17.00
CA GLU A 162 -11.02 -4.83 16.02
C GLU A 162 -9.56 -4.88 16.51
N ILE A 163 -9.10 -3.81 17.16
CA ILE A 163 -7.80 -3.76 17.82
C ILE A 163 -7.77 -4.77 18.97
N GLU A 164 -8.82 -4.78 19.80
CA GLU A 164 -8.93 -5.74 20.89
C GLU A 164 -8.92 -7.18 20.39
N LYS A 165 -9.66 -7.48 19.32
CA LYS A 165 -9.65 -8.79 18.65
C LYS A 165 -8.26 -9.17 18.17
N PHE A 166 -7.56 -8.26 17.49
CA PHE A 166 -6.18 -8.50 17.04
C PHE A 166 -5.25 -8.83 18.21
N ILE A 167 -5.34 -8.06 19.30
CA ILE A 167 -4.50 -8.28 20.48
C ILE A 167 -4.81 -9.62 21.14
N ARG A 168 -6.09 -9.99 21.24
CA ARG A 168 -6.55 -11.25 21.85
C ARG A 168 -6.16 -12.49 21.03
N GLN A 169 -6.04 -12.38 19.70
CA GLN A 169 -5.66 -13.49 18.83
C GLN A 169 -4.25 -14.02 19.13
N LYS A 170 -3.35 -13.20 19.69
CA LYS A 170 -1.96 -13.57 20.07
C LYS A 170 -1.10 -14.12 18.93
N GLU A 171 -1.56 -14.06 17.69
CA GLU A 171 -0.82 -14.41 16.49
C GLU A 171 0.10 -13.27 16.05
N ASN A 172 1.15 -13.59 15.31
CA ASN A 172 2.00 -12.58 14.68
C ASN A 172 1.21 -11.80 13.62
N GLY A 173 1.66 -10.58 13.34
CA GLY A 173 1.06 -9.74 12.32
C GLY A 173 1.16 -8.27 12.65
N THR A 174 0.60 -7.44 11.78
CA THR A 174 0.58 -5.99 11.93
C THR A 174 -0.80 -5.43 11.65
N PHE A 175 -1.24 -4.50 12.49
CA PHE A 175 -2.49 -3.73 12.37
C PHE A 175 -2.14 -2.24 12.35
N ILE A 176 -2.46 -1.57 11.26
CA ILE A 176 -2.21 -0.14 11.07
C ILE A 176 -3.54 0.55 10.91
N ARG A 177 -3.84 1.50 11.78
CA ARG A 177 -5.05 2.30 11.74
C ARG A 177 -4.71 3.75 11.53
N ILE A 178 -5.45 4.39 10.64
CA ILE A 178 -5.39 5.83 10.43
C ILE A 178 -6.68 6.43 10.97
N ILE A 179 -6.55 7.12 12.11
CA ILE A 179 -7.63 7.82 12.78
C ILE A 179 -7.92 9.10 12.03
N LYS A 180 -9.15 9.24 11.53
CA LYS A 180 -9.68 10.43 10.86
C LYS A 180 -8.73 10.94 9.78
N VAL A 181 -8.94 10.51 8.53
CA VAL A 181 -8.23 11.08 7.38
C VAL A 181 -8.59 12.57 7.30
N LYS A 182 -7.70 13.45 7.83
CA LYS A 182 -7.97 14.89 7.93
C LYS A 182 -7.70 15.62 6.62
N ASN A 183 -6.98 14.98 5.69
CA ASN A 183 -6.76 15.55 4.36
C ASN A 183 -8.08 15.60 3.58
N GLU A 184 -8.73 16.77 3.57
CA GLU A 184 -10.05 16.95 2.97
C GLU A 184 -10.06 16.75 1.45
N LYS A 185 -8.91 16.77 0.79
CA LYS A 185 -8.78 16.48 -0.65
C LYS A 185 -8.97 14.99 -0.94
N ILE A 186 -8.72 14.13 0.04
CA ILE A 186 -8.85 12.69 -0.11
C ILE A 186 -10.32 12.32 -0.08
N ARG A 187 -10.77 11.78 -1.21
CA ARG A 187 -12.12 11.27 -1.42
C ARG A 187 -12.04 9.88 -2.03
N ILE A 188 -12.98 9.04 -1.62
CA ILE A 188 -13.13 7.70 -2.18
C ILE A 188 -14.47 7.52 -2.89
N PRO A 189 -14.49 6.74 -3.99
CA PRO A 189 -15.72 6.39 -4.67
C PRO A 189 -16.64 5.52 -3.80
N GLU A 190 -17.79 5.15 -4.34
CA GLU A 190 -18.61 4.09 -3.73
C GLU A 190 -17.90 2.73 -3.84
N TYR A 191 -18.44 1.74 -3.13
CA TYR A 191 -17.87 0.42 -2.95
C TYR A 191 -17.32 -0.22 -4.24
N GLU A 192 -18.12 -0.32 -5.31
CA GLU A 192 -17.67 -0.95 -6.56
C GLU A 192 -16.49 -0.20 -7.22
N GLY A 193 -16.52 1.13 -7.15
CA GLY A 193 -15.43 1.96 -7.66
C GLY A 193 -14.15 1.72 -6.86
N LEU A 194 -14.23 1.70 -5.52
CA LEU A 194 -13.05 1.49 -4.68
C LEU A 194 -12.48 0.08 -4.86
N LYS A 195 -13.36 -0.92 -4.89
CA LYS A 195 -12.98 -2.31 -5.16
C LYS A 195 -12.24 -2.42 -6.48
N THR A 196 -12.79 -1.84 -7.56
CA THR A 196 -12.16 -1.83 -8.89
C THR A 196 -10.79 -1.15 -8.87
N GLN A 197 -10.70 0.01 -8.21
CA GLN A 197 -9.45 0.74 -8.08
C GLN A 197 -8.37 -0.09 -7.39
N ILE A 198 -8.69 -0.75 -6.27
CA ILE A 198 -7.72 -1.59 -5.53
C ILE A 198 -7.38 -2.86 -6.32
N SER A 199 -8.39 -3.56 -6.87
CA SER A 199 -8.21 -4.80 -7.63
C SER A 199 -7.28 -4.62 -8.83
N ASN A 200 -7.47 -3.55 -9.61
CA ASN A 200 -6.81 -3.40 -10.90
C ASN A 200 -5.59 -2.47 -10.88
N HIS A 201 -5.30 -1.83 -9.74
CA HIS A 201 -4.14 -0.95 -9.60
C HIS A 201 -2.88 -1.65 -10.05
N TYR A 202 -2.14 -1.07 -11.00
CA TYR A 202 -1.00 -1.74 -11.63
C TYR A 202 0.00 -2.28 -10.59
N ALA A 203 0.30 -1.49 -9.55
CA ALA A 203 1.26 -1.86 -8.51
C ALA A 203 0.84 -3.08 -7.68
N LEU A 204 -0.46 -3.40 -7.64
CA LEU A 204 -1.01 -4.51 -6.85
C LEU A 204 -1.36 -5.73 -7.71
N ARG A 205 -1.23 -5.70 -9.04
CA ARG A 205 -1.70 -6.80 -9.91
C ARG A 205 -1.07 -8.14 -9.56
N ASP A 206 0.25 -8.18 -9.38
CA ASP A 206 0.95 -9.43 -9.03
C ASP A 206 0.51 -9.95 -7.65
N ILE A 207 0.31 -9.04 -6.69
CA ILE A 207 -0.15 -9.35 -5.34
C ILE A 207 -1.59 -9.88 -5.38
N ASN A 208 -2.49 -9.18 -6.08
CA ASN A 208 -3.91 -9.49 -6.20
C ASN A 208 -4.20 -10.70 -7.11
N SER A 209 -3.24 -11.14 -7.91
CA SER A 209 -3.32 -12.40 -8.68
C SER A 209 -2.64 -13.57 -7.99
N SER A 210 -1.95 -13.34 -6.86
CA SER A 210 -1.24 -14.39 -6.16
C SER A 210 -2.20 -15.37 -5.48
N PRO A 211 -2.12 -16.69 -5.74
CA PRO A 211 -2.92 -17.68 -5.03
C PRO A 211 -2.50 -17.81 -3.55
N LYS A 212 -1.35 -17.23 -3.17
CA LYS A 212 -0.83 -17.23 -1.80
C LYS A 212 -1.31 -16.04 -0.98
N ARG A 213 -2.21 -15.20 -1.51
CA ARG A 213 -2.77 -14.05 -0.82
C ARG A 213 -4.29 -14.13 -0.76
N ASP A 214 -4.85 -13.85 0.42
CA ASP A 214 -6.28 -13.68 0.64
C ASP A 214 -6.54 -12.24 1.09
N ILE A 215 -6.76 -11.36 0.11
CA ILE A 215 -6.94 -9.92 0.36
C ILE A 215 -8.42 -9.63 0.41
N ARG A 216 -8.89 -9.01 1.50
CA ARG A 216 -10.31 -8.71 1.71
C ARG A 216 -10.53 -7.23 1.93
N LEU A 217 -11.49 -6.66 1.21
CA LEU A 217 -12.00 -5.31 1.42
C LEU A 217 -13.27 -5.36 2.27
N ILE A 218 -13.23 -4.71 3.42
CA ILE A 218 -14.39 -4.44 4.29
C ILE A 218 -14.75 -2.97 4.13
N PHE A 219 -15.90 -2.71 3.53
CA PHE A 219 -16.37 -1.37 3.23
C PHE A 219 -17.63 -1.05 4.03
N VAL A 220 -17.63 0.07 4.76
CA VAL A 220 -18.79 0.56 5.52
C VAL A 220 -19.25 1.90 4.96
N ASP A 221 -20.46 1.95 4.41
CA ASP A 221 -21.09 3.20 3.97
C ASP A 221 -21.98 3.78 5.09
N LEU A 222 -21.48 4.83 5.76
CA LEU A 222 -22.18 5.48 6.86
C LEU A 222 -23.40 6.29 6.40
N LYS A 223 -23.51 6.61 5.10
CA LYS A 223 -24.70 7.26 4.53
C LYS A 223 -25.86 6.26 4.41
N LYS A 224 -25.58 5.02 4.02
CA LYS A 224 -26.59 3.97 3.77
C LYS A 224 -26.89 3.18 5.06
N LYS A 225 -27.23 3.87 6.15
CA LYS A 225 -27.49 3.29 7.49
C LYS A 225 -26.34 2.40 8.02
N GLY A 226 -25.10 2.66 7.61
CA GLY A 226 -23.94 1.85 8.00
C GLY A 226 -23.83 0.50 7.28
N SER A 227 -24.33 0.41 6.04
CA SER A 227 -24.23 -0.84 5.26
C SER A 227 -22.78 -1.31 5.18
N ARG A 228 -22.54 -2.55 5.60
CA ARG A 228 -21.24 -3.21 5.57
C ARG A 228 -21.21 -4.22 4.43
N VAL A 229 -20.22 -4.14 3.56
CA VAL A 229 -19.96 -5.12 2.50
C VAL A 229 -18.54 -5.63 2.67
N GLU A 230 -18.36 -6.93 2.48
CA GLU A 230 -17.06 -7.59 2.51
C GLU A 230 -16.87 -8.38 1.22
N SER A 231 -15.72 -8.24 0.58
CA SER A 231 -15.38 -9.04 -0.58
C SER A 231 -13.89 -9.29 -0.70
N LYS A 232 -13.56 -10.34 -1.45
CA LYS A 232 -12.19 -10.61 -1.86
C LYS A 232 -11.76 -9.61 -2.95
N ILE A 233 -10.52 -9.15 -2.83
CA ILE A 233 -9.80 -8.40 -3.85
C ILE A 233 -9.00 -9.40 -4.66
N GLU A 234 -9.27 -9.43 -5.96
CA GLU A 234 -8.54 -10.23 -6.93
C GLU A 234 -8.35 -9.41 -8.20
N PHE A 235 -7.20 -9.60 -8.85
CA PHE A 235 -6.95 -9.10 -10.19
C PHE A 235 -7.16 -10.25 -11.18
N GLN A 236 -8.04 -10.02 -12.16
CA GLN A 236 -8.24 -10.92 -13.28
C GLN A 236 -7.63 -10.27 -14.52
N GLU A 237 -6.53 -10.85 -15.00
CA GLU A 237 -5.91 -10.39 -16.24
C GLU A 237 -6.93 -10.47 -17.39
N PRO A 238 -7.11 -9.39 -18.17
CA PRO A 238 -7.99 -9.43 -19.33
C PRO A 238 -7.60 -10.52 -20.33
N LYS A 239 -8.60 -11.01 -21.07
CA LYS A 239 -8.37 -11.87 -22.23
C LYS A 239 -7.95 -10.99 -23.40
N GLY A 240 -6.82 -11.33 -24.04
CA GLY A 240 -6.31 -10.67 -25.23
C GLY A 240 -5.42 -11.61 -26.04
N GLU A 241 -5.21 -11.26 -27.30
CA GLU A 241 -4.37 -11.99 -28.23
C GLU A 241 -2.90 -11.65 -27.98
N LEU A 242 -2.02 -12.64 -27.89
CA LEU A 242 -0.59 -12.40 -27.72
C LEU A 242 0.02 -11.98 -29.06
N ILE A 243 0.43 -10.72 -29.17
CA ILE A 243 0.98 -10.16 -30.41
C ILE A 243 2.50 -9.99 -30.38
N PHE A 244 3.10 -9.96 -29.18
CA PHE A 244 4.56 -9.85 -29.03
C PHE A 244 5.02 -10.62 -27.79
N ASN A 245 6.09 -11.41 -27.93
CA ASN A 245 6.69 -12.14 -26.81
C ASN A 245 8.16 -12.50 -27.10
N GLU A 246 9.08 -11.57 -26.85
CA GLU A 246 10.49 -11.75 -27.18
C GLU A 246 11.44 -11.27 -26.07
N LEU A 247 12.65 -11.84 -26.07
CA LEU A 247 13.77 -11.34 -25.29
C LEU A 247 14.46 -10.22 -26.05
N VAL A 248 14.35 -9.00 -25.54
CA VAL A 248 14.96 -7.81 -26.13
C VAL A 248 16.19 -7.42 -25.33
N ARG A 249 17.25 -7.00 -26.03
CA ARG A 249 18.43 -6.43 -25.39
C ARG A 249 18.27 -4.93 -25.27
N VAL A 250 18.34 -4.39 -24.05
CA VAL A 250 18.19 -2.95 -23.82
C VAL A 250 19.42 -2.22 -24.39
N PRO A 251 19.27 -1.34 -25.39
CA PRO A 251 20.39 -0.59 -25.93
C PRO A 251 21.10 0.20 -24.82
N ARG A 252 22.43 0.34 -24.91
CA ARG A 252 23.33 1.00 -23.94
C ARG A 252 23.53 0.31 -22.59
N TYR A 253 22.55 -0.44 -22.09
CA TYR A 253 22.69 -1.19 -20.83
C TYR A 253 23.15 -2.64 -21.05
N GLY A 254 22.73 -3.28 -22.14
CA GLY A 254 23.14 -4.64 -22.52
C GLY A 254 22.36 -5.76 -21.82
N ASP A 255 21.54 -5.41 -20.82
CA ASP A 255 20.60 -6.31 -20.15
C ASP A 255 19.60 -6.93 -21.12
N LYS A 256 19.16 -8.15 -20.82
CA LYS A 256 18.07 -8.82 -21.54
C LYS A 256 16.80 -8.69 -20.72
N ILE A 257 15.73 -8.23 -21.37
CA ILE A 257 14.40 -8.13 -20.78
C ILE A 257 13.41 -8.97 -21.60
N GLN A 258 12.46 -9.59 -20.92
CA GLN A 258 11.32 -10.21 -21.59
C GLN A 258 10.28 -9.12 -21.85
N VAL A 259 9.85 -8.97 -23.09
CA VAL A 259 8.75 -8.08 -23.46
C VAL A 259 7.59 -8.95 -23.92
N LYS A 260 6.43 -8.74 -23.30
CA LYS A 260 5.18 -9.43 -23.64
C LYS A 260 4.11 -8.38 -23.87
N ILE A 261 3.40 -8.47 -25.00
CA ILE A 261 2.32 -7.56 -25.35
C ILE A 261 1.15 -8.36 -25.87
N LYS A 262 -0.02 -8.07 -25.33
CA LYS A 262 -1.31 -8.57 -25.78
C LYS A 262 -2.17 -7.42 -26.31
N GLU A 263 -3.05 -7.75 -27.23
CA GLU A 263 -4.00 -6.83 -27.83
C GLU A 263 -5.45 -7.26 -27.50
N VAL A 264 -6.33 -6.28 -27.34
CA VAL A 264 -7.78 -6.48 -27.22
C VAL A 264 -8.53 -5.85 -28.39
N LEU A 265 -9.66 -6.45 -28.77
CA LEU A 265 -10.51 -5.93 -29.85
C LEU A 265 -11.24 -4.63 -29.48
N LEU A 266 -11.54 -4.45 -28.19
CA LEU A 266 -12.23 -3.28 -27.66
C LEU A 266 -11.32 -2.56 -26.69
N SER A 267 -11.18 -1.24 -26.87
CA SER A 267 -10.38 -0.40 -26.00
C SER A 267 -10.77 -0.57 -24.52
N PHE A 268 -9.77 -0.63 -23.64
CA PHE A 268 -10.00 -0.64 -22.20
C PHE A 268 -10.54 0.68 -21.66
N THR A 269 -10.35 1.79 -22.37
CA THR A 269 -10.79 3.11 -21.95
C THR A 269 -10.97 4.09 -23.09
N ALA A 270 -11.72 5.15 -22.81
CA ALA A 270 -11.81 6.33 -23.66
C ALA A 270 -11.02 7.53 -23.08
N LYS A 271 -10.29 7.34 -21.98
CA LYS A 271 -9.57 8.38 -21.24
C LYS A 271 -8.08 8.08 -21.17
N SER A 272 -7.28 9.13 -20.94
CA SER A 272 -5.82 9.03 -20.73
C SER A 272 -5.47 8.07 -19.59
N LEU A 273 -4.48 7.21 -19.83
CA LEU A 273 -3.97 6.23 -18.85
C LEU A 273 -3.34 6.92 -17.64
N ARG A 274 -2.88 8.18 -17.81
CA ARG A 274 -2.23 8.96 -16.76
C ARG A 274 -3.11 9.17 -15.53
N LEU A 275 -4.42 9.23 -15.75
CA LEU A 275 -5.40 9.55 -14.72
C LEU A 275 -6.01 8.32 -14.05
N GLU A 276 -5.71 7.10 -14.56
CA GLU A 276 -6.33 5.86 -14.10
C GLU A 276 -5.28 4.73 -13.92
N PRO A 277 -4.50 4.73 -12.81
CA PRO A 277 -3.54 3.67 -12.48
C PRO A 277 -4.12 2.24 -12.39
N TRP A 278 -5.44 2.13 -12.27
CA TRP A 278 -6.18 0.88 -12.27
C TRP A 278 -6.71 0.48 -13.65
N ASN A 279 -6.32 1.20 -14.70
CA ASN A 279 -6.69 0.86 -16.07
C ASN A 279 -5.88 -0.33 -16.57
N ASN A 280 -6.54 -1.31 -17.20
CA ASN A 280 -5.89 -2.52 -17.71
C ASN A 280 -4.96 -2.29 -18.90
N ALA A 281 -5.17 -1.22 -19.67
CA ALA A 281 -4.29 -0.83 -20.76
C ALA A 281 -2.90 -0.38 -20.26
N GLY A 282 -1.94 -0.45 -21.18
CA GLY A 282 -0.56 -0.06 -20.98
C GLY A 282 0.36 -1.24 -20.66
N ILE A 283 1.67 -0.99 -20.81
CA ILE A 283 2.72 -1.98 -20.62
C ILE A 283 3.34 -1.79 -19.24
N LEU A 284 3.38 -2.87 -18.48
CA LEU A 284 3.90 -2.90 -17.12
C LEU A 284 5.44 -2.93 -17.13
N ILE A 285 6.05 -2.01 -16.40
CA ILE A 285 7.49 -2.08 -16.13
C ILE A 285 7.69 -2.89 -14.86
N LYS A 286 8.16 -4.12 -15.02
CA LYS A 286 8.29 -5.06 -13.91
C LYS A 286 9.75 -5.27 -13.52
N THR A 287 9.97 -5.30 -12.22
CA THR A 287 11.18 -5.87 -11.60
C THR A 287 10.81 -7.21 -10.96
N LYS A 288 11.78 -7.93 -10.39
CA LYS A 288 11.52 -9.19 -9.70
C LYS A 288 10.50 -9.08 -8.56
N GLY A 289 10.35 -7.90 -7.96
CA GLY A 289 9.53 -7.73 -6.75
C GLY A 289 8.58 -6.54 -6.75
N ALA A 290 8.44 -5.81 -7.86
CA ALA A 290 7.55 -4.66 -7.96
C ALA A 290 7.21 -4.30 -9.40
N ILE A 291 6.02 -3.73 -9.58
CA ILE A 291 5.59 -3.10 -10.84
C ILE A 291 5.77 -1.58 -10.66
N LEU A 292 6.64 -0.99 -11.48
CA LEU A 292 7.10 0.39 -11.33
C LEU A 292 6.23 1.40 -12.10
N ASP A 293 5.58 0.95 -13.18
CA ASP A 293 4.79 1.82 -14.06
C ASP A 293 3.83 0.96 -14.91
N ASN A 294 2.81 1.60 -15.48
CA ASN A 294 1.90 1.06 -16.49
C ASN A 294 1.76 1.94 -17.74
N GLN A 295 2.52 3.04 -17.87
CA GLN A 295 2.24 4.11 -18.85
C GLN A 295 3.20 4.14 -20.07
N LEU A 296 3.99 3.08 -20.29
CA LEU A 296 4.93 2.98 -21.42
C LEU A 296 5.78 4.26 -21.60
N PHE A 297 6.29 4.86 -20.52
CA PHE A 297 7.23 5.97 -20.56
C PHE A 297 6.87 7.18 -21.46
N ARG A 298 5.59 7.46 -21.78
CA ARG A 298 5.00 8.68 -22.46
C ARG A 298 3.89 8.40 -23.48
N TYR A 299 3.49 7.16 -23.71
CA TYR A 299 2.37 6.84 -24.61
C TYR A 299 1.00 6.87 -23.89
N ASP A 300 0.93 7.44 -22.70
CA ASP A 300 -0.26 7.55 -21.86
C ASP A 300 -1.41 8.37 -22.49
N ASN A 301 -1.08 9.20 -23.48
CA ASN A 301 -2.04 10.01 -24.25
C ASN A 301 -2.25 9.51 -25.68
N ASP A 302 -1.60 8.40 -26.07
CA ASP A 302 -1.81 7.79 -27.39
C ASP A 302 -3.01 6.83 -27.32
N PRO A 303 -4.12 7.09 -28.05
CA PRO A 303 -5.28 6.21 -28.05
C PRO A 303 -4.99 4.79 -28.51
N ALA A 304 -3.94 4.57 -29.32
CA ALA A 304 -3.54 3.24 -29.72
C ALA A 304 -3.11 2.39 -28.51
N ALA A 305 -2.50 3.01 -27.49
CA ALA A 305 -2.08 2.33 -26.27
C ALA A 305 -3.25 1.73 -25.47
N TYR A 306 -4.49 2.19 -25.69
CA TYR A 306 -5.66 1.72 -24.95
C TYR A 306 -6.12 0.31 -25.34
N TYR A 307 -5.55 -0.24 -26.42
CA TYR A 307 -5.83 -1.59 -26.93
C TYR A 307 -4.76 -2.60 -26.52
N PHE A 308 -3.63 -2.14 -25.97
CA PHE A 308 -2.49 -2.99 -25.65
C PHE A 308 -2.30 -3.10 -24.14
N PHE A 309 -1.89 -4.28 -23.69
CA PHE A 309 -1.52 -4.53 -22.30
C PHE A 309 -0.48 -5.64 -22.21
N GLY A 310 0.36 -5.65 -21.17
CA GLY A 310 1.36 -6.70 -21.00
C GLY A 310 2.36 -6.45 -19.89
#